data_AF-A0A2T2N167-F1
#
_entry.id   AF-A0A2T2N167-F1
#
_cell.length_a   1.000
_cell.length_b   1.000
_cell.length_c   1.000
_cell.angle_alpha   90.00
_cell.angle_beta   90.00
_cell.angle_gamma   90.00
#
_symmetry.space_group_name_H-M   'P 1'
#
loop_
_entity.id
_entity.type
_entity.pdbx_description
1 polymer ?
#
loop_
_entity_poly.entity_id
_entity_poly.type
_entity_poly.pdbx_seq_one_letter_code
_entity_poly.pdbx_strand_id
1 'polypeptide(L)'
;KYPYVYPIVGCRKIEHLKGNIEGLSISLSDDEVDEIDNESDFQIGFPMDFLFEFGMNTKYSTRATSADVVSLKLAGTLDAVPHVQRPQPHGM
;
A
#
# COMPACT_ATOMS: atom_id res chain seq x y z
N LYS A 1 6.49 -12.90 11.72
CA LYS A 1 5.43 -11.95 11.31
C LYS A 1 4.80 -12.48 10.02
N TYR A 2 3.48 -12.37 9.84
CA TYR A 2 2.78 -12.73 8.59
C TYR A 2 2.69 -11.48 7.71
N PRO A 3 3.53 -11.31 6.66
CA PRO A 3 3.55 -10.09 5.86
C PRO A 3 2.39 -10.02 4.85
N TYR A 4 1.78 -11.16 4.53
CA TYR A 4 0.74 -11.24 3.53
C TYR A 4 -0.64 -11.18 4.18
N VAL A 5 -1.47 -10.27 3.67
CA VAL A 5 -2.89 -10.18 4.01
C VAL A 5 -3.67 -10.89 2.92
N TYR A 6 -4.33 -11.99 3.28
CA TYR A 6 -5.25 -12.68 2.39
C TYR A 6 -6.68 -12.28 2.77
N PRO A 7 -7.43 -11.59 1.90
CA PRO A 7 -8.80 -11.21 2.21
C PRO A 7 -9.67 -12.46 2.30
N ILE A 8 -10.49 -12.53 3.34
CA ILE A 8 -11.53 -13.56 3.44
C ILE A 8 -12.74 -13.05 2.69
N VAL A 9 -13.10 -13.73 1.60
CA VAL A 9 -14.21 -13.32 0.76
C VAL A 9 -15.44 -14.16 1.08
N GLY A 10 -16.42 -13.56 1.75
CA GLY A 10 -17.70 -14.18 2.07
C GLY A 10 -18.77 -13.82 1.03
N CYS A 11 -19.44 -14.81 0.45
CA CYS A 11 -20.55 -14.58 -0.48
C CYS A 11 -21.70 -15.58 -0.28
N ARG A 12 -22.93 -15.16 -0.59
CA ARG A 12 -24.15 -16.00 -0.52
C ARG A 12 -24.75 -16.36 -1.88
N LYS A 13 -24.20 -15.82 -2.96
CA LYS A 13 -24.67 -16.02 -4.34
C LYS A 13 -23.53 -16.55 -5.20
N ILE A 14 -23.85 -17.45 -6.14
CA ILE A 14 -22.88 -18.04 -7.07
C ILE A 14 -22.26 -16.96 -7.97
N GLU A 15 -23.02 -15.95 -8.37
CA GLU A 15 -22.55 -14.85 -9.22
C GLU A 15 -21.39 -14.08 -8.58
N HIS A 16 -21.48 -13.78 -7.28
CA HIS A 16 -20.41 -13.09 -6.56
C HIS A 16 -19.16 -13.97 -6.45
N LEU A 17 -19.31 -15.28 -6.25
CA LEU A 17 -18.19 -16.21 -6.24
C LEU A 17 -17.43 -16.18 -7.57
N LYS A 18 -18.15 -16.22 -8.70
CA LYS A 18 -17.55 -16.14 -10.03
C LYS A 18 -16.83 -14.80 -10.24
N GLY A 19 -17.46 -13.68 -9.88
CA GLY A 19 -16.83 -12.36 -9.98
C GLY A 19 -15.55 -12.22 -9.14
N ASN A 20 -15.51 -12.80 -7.94
CA ASN A 20 -14.30 -12.80 -7.12
C ASN A 20 -13.16 -13.63 -7.73
N ILE A 21 -13.49 -14.76 -8.37
CA ILE A 21 -12.51 -15.59 -9.08
C ILE A 21 -11.94 -14.82 -10.28
N GLU A 22 -12.78 -14.14 -11.06
CA GLU A 22 -12.35 -13.28 -12.16
C GLU A 22 -11.45 -12.14 -11.65
N GLY A 23 -11.77 -11.55 -10.50
CA GLY A 23 -10.97 -10.52 -9.85
C GLY A 23 -9.54 -10.95 -9.51
N LEU A 24 -9.27 -12.24 -9.32
CA LEU A 24 -7.90 -12.75 -9.08
C LEU A 24 -6.98 -12.59 -10.31
N SER A 25 -7.55 -12.39 -11.50
CA SER A 25 -6.78 -12.13 -12.73
C SER A 25 -6.38 -10.66 -12.92
N ILE A 26 -6.94 -9.76 -12.10
CA ILE A 26 -6.72 -8.33 -12.20
C ILE A 26 -5.48 -7.96 -11.37
N SER A 27 -4.57 -7.18 -11.98
CA SER A 27 -3.44 -6.56 -11.31
C SER A 27 -3.54 -5.05 -11.45
N LEU A 28 -3.47 -4.33 -10.33
CA LEU A 28 -3.41 -2.88 -10.32
C LEU A 28 -1.96 -2.41 -10.43
N SER A 29 -1.75 -1.35 -11.21
CA SER A 29 -0.51 -0.58 -11.23
C SER A 29 -0.33 0.22 -9.94
N ASP A 30 0.90 0.69 -9.70
CA ASP A 30 1.20 1.48 -8.50
C ASP A 30 0.41 2.80 -8.46
N ASP A 31 0.16 3.42 -9.62
CA ASP A 31 -0.62 4.66 -9.75
C ASP A 31 -2.11 4.43 -9.45
N GLU A 32 -2.69 3.32 -9.92
CA GLU A 32 -4.09 2.96 -9.61
C GLU A 32 -4.27 2.65 -8.12
N VAL A 33 -3.26 2.05 -7.47
CA VAL A 33 -3.28 1.83 -6.03
C VAL A 33 -3.24 3.17 -5.29
N ASP A 34 -2.39 4.09 -5.71
CA ASP A 34 -2.31 5.42 -5.11
C ASP A 34 -3.60 6.22 -5.31
N GLU A 35 -4.27 6.08 -6.47
CA GLU A 35 -5.57 6.70 -6.70
C GLU A 35 -6.61 6.19 -5.69
N ILE A 36 -6.69 4.87 -5.49
CA ILE A 36 -7.63 4.25 -4.53
C ILE A 36 -7.32 4.68 -3.09
N ASP A 37 -6.04 4.68 -2.69
CA ASP A 37 -5.63 5.03 -1.33
C ASP A 37 -5.88 6.53 -1.04
N ASN A 38 -5.77 7.40 -2.06
CA ASN A 38 -5.95 8.84 -1.91
C ASN A 38 -7.40 9.34 -2.07
N GLU A 39 -8.34 8.49 -2.48
CA GLU A 39 -9.75 8.85 -2.67
C GLU A 39 -10.42 9.31 -1.35
N SER A 40 -9.95 8.78 -0.22
CA SER A 40 -10.45 9.19 1.10
C SER A 40 -9.54 10.20 1.78
N ASP A 41 -10.13 11.15 2.52
CA ASP A 41 -9.41 12.09 3.38
C ASP A 41 -8.91 11.44 4.69
N PHE A 42 -8.45 10.18 4.62
CA PHE A 42 -7.92 9.48 5.78
C PHE A 42 -6.60 10.10 6.23
N GLN A 43 -6.57 10.56 7.49
CA GLN A 43 -5.36 11.09 8.12
C GLN A 43 -4.74 10.01 9.01
N ILE A 44 -3.47 9.67 8.75
CA ILE A 44 -2.77 8.64 9.53
C ILE A 44 -2.42 9.14 10.95
N GLY A 45 -2.25 10.46 11.12
CA GLY A 45 -2.09 11.09 12.41
C GLY A 45 -0.64 11.07 12.92
N PHE A 46 -0.45 11.60 14.13
CA PHE A 46 0.86 11.57 14.81
C PHE A 46 1.24 10.13 15.24
N PRO A 47 2.52 9.71 15.11
CA PRO A 47 3.68 10.46 14.63
C PRO A 47 3.92 10.39 13.13
N MET A 48 3.09 9.66 12.38
CA MET A 48 3.34 9.35 10.97
C MET A 48 3.25 10.61 10.08
N ASP A 49 2.23 11.45 10.27
CA ASP A 49 2.12 12.74 9.56
C ASP A 49 3.37 13.60 9.80
N PHE A 50 3.85 13.64 11.05
CA PHE A 50 5.02 14.42 11.42
C PHE A 50 6.32 13.89 10.79
N LEU A 51 6.46 12.58 10.62
CA LEU A 51 7.68 11.99 10.08
C LEU A 51 7.74 12.01 8.55
N PHE A 52 6.59 11.84 7.88
CA PHE A 52 6.55 11.60 6.44
C PHE A 52 5.98 12.78 5.62
N GLU A 53 5.16 13.64 6.21
CA GLU A 53 4.53 14.77 5.50
C GLU A 53 5.15 16.12 5.89
N PHE A 54 6.06 16.13 6.87
CA PHE A 54 6.69 17.35 7.36
C PHE A 54 7.76 17.87 6.38
N GLY A 55 7.52 19.05 5.82
CA GLY A 55 8.49 19.80 5.00
C GLY A 55 8.54 19.43 3.52
N MET A 56 7.90 18.33 3.12
CA MET A 56 7.66 17.95 1.73
C MET A 56 6.18 17.57 1.64
N ASN A 57 5.41 18.23 0.77
CA ASN A 57 3.97 18.06 0.60
C ASN A 57 3.62 16.69 -0.04
N THR A 58 4.11 15.62 0.55
CA THR A 58 3.98 14.23 0.13
C THR A 58 3.12 13.51 1.16
N LYS A 59 1.96 12.99 0.73
CA LYS A 59 1.09 12.19 1.60
C LYS A 59 1.78 10.88 1.98
N TYR A 60 1.52 10.38 3.18
CA TYR A 60 1.98 9.07 3.60
C TYR A 60 1.43 7.95 2.70
N SER A 61 2.30 7.02 2.28
CA SER A 61 1.92 5.81 1.53
C SER A 61 2.36 4.56 2.28
N THR A 62 1.62 3.46 2.12
CA THR A 62 1.95 2.15 2.72
C THR A 62 3.30 1.60 2.26
N ARG A 63 3.84 2.11 1.15
CA ARG A 63 5.16 1.74 0.61
C ARG A 63 6.30 2.59 1.19
N ALA A 64 6.01 3.66 1.93
CA ALA A 64 7.02 4.57 2.47
C ALA A 64 7.98 3.87 3.44
N THR A 65 9.26 4.19 3.33
CA THR A 65 10.35 3.61 4.11
C THR A 65 11.09 4.68 4.91
N SER A 66 12.03 4.30 5.76
CA SER A 66 12.87 5.27 6.47
C SER A 66 13.68 6.19 5.56
N ALA A 67 13.87 5.85 4.29
CA ALA A 67 14.52 6.72 3.30
C ALA A 67 13.64 7.91 2.88
N ASP A 68 12.32 7.81 3.06
CA ASP A 68 11.36 8.84 2.67
C ASP A 68 11.16 9.89 3.77
N VAL A 69 11.70 9.65 4.96
CA VAL A 69 11.69 10.62 6.06
C VAL A 69 12.75 11.70 5.81
N VAL A 70 12.29 12.95 5.66
CA VAL A 70 13.13 14.11 5.29
C VAL A 70 14.33 14.30 6.21
N SER A 71 14.11 14.17 7.52
CA SER A 71 15.17 14.34 8.52
C SER A 71 16.28 13.30 8.38
N LEU A 72 15.91 12.07 8.05
CA LEU A 72 16.83 10.96 7.85
C LEU A 72 17.60 11.09 6.53
N LYS A 73 16.92 11.53 5.47
CA LYS A 73 17.52 11.82 4.17
C LYS A 73 18.56 12.95 4.23
N LEU A 74 18.32 13.96 5.07
CA LEU A 74 19.29 15.05 5.31
C LEU A 74 20.49 14.58 6.15
N ALA A 75 20.27 13.66 7.10
CA ALA A 75 21.32 13.18 8.00
C ALA A 75 22.36 12.30 7.29
N GLY A 76 22.01 11.64 6.19
CA GLY A 76 22.93 10.85 5.40
C GLY A 76 22.25 9.94 4.37
N THR A 77 23.06 9.25 3.58
CA THR A 77 22.57 8.22 2.67
C THR A 77 22.10 7.00 3.47
N LEU A 78 20.84 6.64 3.31
CA LEU A 78 20.24 5.47 3.95
C LEU A 78 19.88 4.43 2.88
N ASP A 79 20.32 3.20 3.12
CA ASP A 79 19.85 2.04 2.39
C ASP A 79 18.67 1.43 3.17
N ALA A 80 17.46 1.70 2.70
CA ALA A 80 16.24 1.19 3.32
C ALA A 80 15.72 -0.02 2.53
N VAL A 81 15.46 -1.11 3.24
CA VAL A 81 14.89 -2.31 2.62
C VAL A 81 13.42 -2.05 2.27
N PRO A 82 13.00 -2.30 1.02
CA PRO A 82 11.60 -2.14 0.64
C PRO A 82 10.71 -3.12 1.42
N HIS A 83 9.46 -2.72 1.65
CA HIS A 83 8.47 -3.59 2.26
C HIS A 83 8.27 -4.87 1.42
N VAL A 84 8.12 -6.01 2.11
CA VAL A 84 7.86 -7.30 1.45
C VAL A 84 6.57 -7.20 0.64
N GLN A 85 6.68 -7.33 -0.67
CA GLN A 85 5.55 -7.21 -1.58
C GLN A 85 4.71 -8.49 -1.60
N ARG A 86 3.41 -8.33 -1.87
CA ARG A 86 2.49 -9.47 -2.04
C ARG A 86 2.92 -10.34 -3.23
N PRO A 87 2.69 -11.67 -3.19
CA PRO A 87 2.82 -12.50 -4.37
C PRO A 87 1.92 -11.95 -5.48
N GLN A 88 2.50 -11.70 -6.66
CA GLN A 88 1.71 -11.22 -7.79
C GLN A 88 0.80 -12.35 -8.30
N PRO A 89 -0.44 -12.03 -8.70
CA PRO A 89 -1.30 -13.01 -9.35
C PRO A 89 -0.64 -13.44 -10.65
N HIS A 90 -0.44 -14.74 -10.80
CA HIS A 90 -0.09 -15.36 -12.08
C HIS A 90 -1.40 -15.90 -12.64
N GLY A 91 -1.70 -15.62 -13.91
CA GLY A 91 -2.89 -16.15 -14.56
C GLY A 91 -3.01 -17.66 -14.36
N MET A 92 -4.25 -18.15 -14.23
CA MET A 92 -4.51 -19.60 -14.25
C MET A 92 -4.19 -20.21 -15.61
#